data_AF-A0A3C0ENU4-F1
#
_entry.id   AF-A0A3C0ENU4-F1
#
_cell.length_a   1.000
_cell.length_b   1.000
_cell.length_c   1.000
_cell.angle_alpha   90.00
_cell.angle_beta   90.00
_cell.angle_gamma   90.00
#
_symmetry.space_group_name_H-M   'P 1'
#
loop_
_entity.id
_entity.type
_entity.pdbx_description
1 polymer ?
#
loop_
_entity_poly.entity_id
_entity_poly.type
_entity_poly.pdbx_seq_one_letter_code
_entity_poly.pdbx_strand_id
1 'polypeptide(L)'
;YEGITPAYSTGYTVWTDFLFQGMFAATCATIVSGAVAGRVKLLPFLIFSILFVGILYPITGSWKWGGGWLDARGFADFAGSTLVHAVGGAGALAGALILGPRIGKFGKDGTVHPIPGHSMPLATIGVFLLWFGWFG
;
A
#
# COMPACT_ATOMS: atom_id res chain seq x y z
N TYR A 1 -33.20 -9.34 11.46
CA TYR A 1 -31.79 -9.73 11.66
C TYR A 1 -30.93 -8.56 11.21
N GLU A 2 -30.51 -7.75 12.16
CA GLU A 2 -29.93 -6.41 11.98
C GLU A 2 -28.44 -6.52 11.60
N GLY A 3 -28.14 -6.38 10.32
CA GLY A 3 -26.78 -6.38 9.81
C GLY A 3 -26.23 -4.95 9.72
N ILE A 4 -25.58 -4.50 10.79
CA ILE A 4 -24.30 -3.75 10.76
C ILE A 4 -24.11 -2.91 9.48
N THR A 5 -24.85 -1.80 9.34
CA THR A 5 -24.67 -0.86 8.22
C THR A 5 -24.10 0.46 8.76
N PRO A 6 -22.80 0.74 8.59
CA PRO A 6 -22.31 2.11 8.63
C PRO A 6 -22.84 2.74 7.34
N ALA A 7 -23.91 3.54 7.43
CA ALA A 7 -24.68 3.99 6.27
C ALA A 7 -23.85 4.88 5.31
N TYR A 8 -23.14 4.25 4.39
CA TYR A 8 -22.58 4.84 3.16
C TYR A 8 -23.43 4.46 1.92
N SER A 9 -24.15 3.32 1.98
CA SER A 9 -25.14 2.89 1.00
C SER A 9 -26.05 1.83 1.62
N THR A 10 -27.37 1.98 1.49
CA THR A 10 -28.37 1.09 2.11
C THR A 10 -28.38 -0.33 1.52
N GLY A 11 -27.64 -0.58 0.43
CA GLY A 11 -27.52 -1.88 -0.22
C GLY A 11 -26.24 -2.66 0.11
N TYR A 12 -25.26 -2.06 0.80
CA TYR A 12 -23.98 -2.72 1.12
C TYR A 12 -23.94 -3.19 2.57
N THR A 13 -23.41 -4.40 2.75
CA THR A 13 -23.19 -4.97 4.09
C THR A 13 -21.84 -4.54 4.63
N VAL A 14 -21.64 -4.60 5.97
CA VAL A 14 -20.30 -4.44 6.58
C VAL A 14 -19.26 -5.37 5.96
N TRP A 15 -19.64 -6.56 5.51
CA TRP A 15 -18.72 -7.50 4.89
C TRP A 15 -18.25 -7.05 3.51
N THR A 16 -19.14 -6.39 2.77
CA THR A 16 -18.80 -5.77 1.49
C THR A 16 -17.78 -4.65 1.71
N ASP A 17 -18.02 -3.78 2.68
CA ASP A 17 -17.09 -2.70 3.03
C ASP A 17 -15.76 -3.24 3.57
N PHE A 18 -15.79 -4.23 4.45
CA PHE A 18 -14.59 -4.88 4.98
C PHE A 18 -13.72 -5.48 3.87
N LEU A 19 -14.31 -6.21 2.92
CA LEU A 19 -13.56 -6.78 1.79
C LEU A 19 -13.00 -5.69 0.89
N PHE A 20 -13.78 -4.65 0.60
CA PHE A 20 -13.36 -3.52 -0.22
C PHE A 20 -12.17 -2.79 0.43
N GLN A 21 -12.31 -2.38 1.70
CA GLN A 21 -11.23 -1.74 2.48
C GLN A 21 -10.02 -2.67 2.67
N GLY A 22 -10.25 -3.97 2.80
CA GLY A 22 -9.20 -4.98 2.85
C GLY A 22 -8.32 -4.99 1.60
N MET A 23 -8.90 -4.75 0.42
CA MET A 23 -8.12 -4.66 -0.84
C MET A 23 -7.28 -3.37 -0.90
N PHE A 24 -7.76 -2.24 -0.37
CA PHE A 24 -6.94 -1.03 -0.22
C PHE A 24 -5.79 -1.24 0.77
N ALA A 25 -6.06 -1.93 1.89
CA ALA A 25 -5.02 -2.28 2.86
C ALA A 25 -3.94 -3.18 2.25
N ALA A 26 -4.36 -4.19 1.48
CA ALA A 26 -3.45 -5.07 0.74
C ALA A 26 -2.63 -4.29 -0.31
N THR A 27 -3.26 -3.37 -1.03
CA THR A 27 -2.57 -2.46 -1.97
C THR A 27 -1.49 -1.64 -1.25
N CYS A 28 -1.83 -1.04 -0.11
CA CYS A 28 -0.88 -0.26 0.70
C CYS A 28 0.35 -1.08 1.11
N ALA A 29 0.16 -2.32 1.57
CA ALA A 29 1.26 -3.21 1.95
C ALA A 29 2.11 -3.68 0.75
N THR A 30 1.48 -3.96 -0.39
CA THR A 30 2.18 -4.45 -1.59
C THR A 30 3.04 -3.38 -2.26
N ILE A 31 2.72 -2.09 -2.11
CA ILE A 31 3.62 -0.98 -2.48
C ILE A 31 4.99 -1.14 -1.79
N VAL A 32 5.01 -1.45 -0.49
CA VAL A 32 6.24 -1.66 0.27
C VAL A 32 7.03 -2.84 -0.29
N SER A 33 6.34 -3.93 -0.63
CA SER A 33 6.96 -5.16 -1.15
C SER A 33 7.83 -4.91 -2.38
N GLY A 34 7.36 -4.09 -3.33
CA GLY A 34 8.10 -3.76 -4.56
C GLY A 34 9.38 -2.97 -4.29
N ALA A 35 9.35 -2.07 -3.30
CA ALA A 35 10.50 -1.25 -2.93
C ALA A 35 11.61 -2.05 -2.23
N VAL A 36 11.23 -3.05 -1.42
CA VAL A 36 12.17 -3.87 -0.64
C VAL A 36 12.58 -5.16 -1.36
N ALA A 37 11.93 -5.50 -2.48
CA ALA A 37 12.20 -6.68 -3.27
C ALA A 37 13.68 -6.82 -3.66
N GLY A 38 14.16 -8.07 -3.62
CA GLY A 38 15.53 -8.48 -3.95
C GLY A 38 16.54 -8.38 -2.80
N ARG A 39 16.15 -7.91 -1.60
CA ARG A 39 17.05 -7.82 -0.43
C ARG A 39 16.38 -7.93 0.94
N VAL A 40 15.06 -8.01 1.02
CA VAL A 40 14.34 -8.32 2.26
C VAL A 40 14.24 -9.83 2.46
N LYS A 41 14.26 -10.30 3.71
CA LYS A 41 13.91 -11.69 4.05
C LYS A 41 12.38 -11.83 4.16
N LEU A 42 11.85 -12.98 3.76
CA LEU A 42 10.41 -13.23 3.74
C LEU A 42 9.75 -13.09 5.12
N LEU A 43 10.30 -13.75 6.15
CA LEU A 43 9.66 -13.75 7.47
C LEU A 43 9.59 -12.35 8.12
N PRO A 44 10.66 -11.54 8.15
CA PRO A 44 10.57 -10.14 8.56
C PRO A 44 9.55 -9.33 7.75
N PHE A 45 9.44 -9.57 6.45
CA PHE A 45 8.47 -8.89 5.60
C PHE A 45 7.02 -9.29 5.94
N LEU A 46 6.76 -10.56 6.26
CA LEU A 46 5.44 -11.02 6.70
C LEU A 46 5.05 -10.41 8.05
N ILE A 47 5.97 -10.38 9.02
CA ILE A 47 5.75 -9.72 10.32
C ILE A 47 5.46 -8.23 10.12
N PHE A 48 6.28 -7.56 9.30
CA PHE A 48 6.02 -6.17 8.91
C PHE A 48 4.63 -6.00 8.31
N SER A 49 4.24 -6.86 7.37
CA SER A 49 2.94 -6.75 6.67
C SER A 49 1.76 -6.90 7.63
N ILE A 50 1.85 -7.84 8.58
CA ILE A 50 0.81 -8.03 9.63
C ILE A 50 0.68 -6.78 10.49
N LEU A 51 1.81 -6.21 10.96
CA LEU A 51 1.78 -4.99 11.78
C LEU A 51 1.32 -3.77 10.98
N PHE A 52 1.75 -3.67 9.73
CA PHE A 52 1.42 -2.56 8.86
C PHE A 52 -0.07 -2.56 8.50
N VAL A 53 -0.61 -3.69 8.07
CA VAL A 53 -2.04 -3.85 7.70
C VAL A 53 -2.94 -3.94 8.93
N GLY A 54 -2.50 -4.57 10.02
CA GLY A 54 -3.33 -4.78 11.21
C GLY A 54 -3.39 -3.60 12.16
N ILE A 55 -2.40 -2.69 12.11
CA ILE A 55 -2.28 -1.59 13.08
C ILE A 55 -2.12 -0.24 12.37
N LEU A 56 -1.04 -0.07 11.59
CA LEU A 56 -0.71 1.25 11.03
C LEU A 56 -1.71 1.73 9.98
N TYR A 57 -2.13 0.85 9.08
CA TYR A 57 -3.10 1.18 8.04
C TYR A 57 -4.49 1.51 8.62
N PRO A 58 -5.08 0.73 9.54
CA PRO A 58 -6.37 1.10 10.16
C PRO A 58 -6.31 2.42 10.91
N ILE A 59 -5.22 2.70 11.63
CA ILE A 59 -5.05 3.98 12.33
C ILE A 59 -5.04 5.13 11.33
N THR A 60 -4.20 5.06 10.29
CA THR A 60 -4.10 6.13 9.29
C THR A 60 -5.38 6.26 8.46
N GLY A 61 -5.96 5.15 8.03
CA GLY A 61 -7.25 5.10 7.33
C GLY A 61 -8.38 5.76 8.14
N SER A 62 -8.41 5.54 9.47
CA SER A 62 -9.42 6.14 10.34
C SER A 62 -9.40 7.68 10.33
N TRP A 63 -8.25 8.30 10.04
CA TRP A 63 -8.12 9.76 10.05
C TRP A 63 -9.07 10.43 9.05
N LYS A 64 -9.28 9.81 7.89
CA LYS A 64 -10.19 10.32 6.85
C LYS A 64 -11.41 9.42 6.59
N TRP A 65 -11.25 8.11 6.47
CA TRP A 65 -12.36 7.21 6.14
C TRP A 65 -13.10 6.66 7.36
N GLY A 66 -12.60 6.91 8.57
CA GLY A 66 -13.25 6.52 9.83
C GLY A 66 -13.86 7.68 10.63
N GLY A 67 -14.09 8.85 10.01
CA GLY A 67 -14.61 10.04 10.70
C GLY A 67 -13.59 10.73 11.63
N GLY A 68 -12.29 10.51 11.39
CA GLY A 68 -11.22 11.06 12.19
C GLY A 68 -10.91 12.54 11.93
N TRP A 69 -9.76 12.97 12.44
CA TRP A 69 -9.40 14.39 12.49
C TRP A 69 -9.11 15.06 11.14
N LEU A 70 -8.74 14.29 10.10
CA LEU A 70 -8.57 14.80 8.75
C LEU A 70 -9.94 15.04 8.11
N ASP A 71 -10.88 14.11 8.34
CA ASP A 71 -12.25 14.25 7.87
C ASP A 71 -12.92 15.51 8.44
N ALA A 72 -12.81 15.71 9.76
CA ALA A 72 -13.34 16.89 10.46
C ALA A 72 -12.75 18.23 9.97
N ARG A 73 -11.59 18.21 9.29
CA ARG A 73 -10.94 19.39 8.71
C ARG A 73 -11.24 19.58 7.22
N GLY A 74 -12.12 18.77 6.64
CA GLY A 74 -12.46 18.85 5.22
C GLY A 74 -11.37 18.33 4.29
N PHE A 75 -10.45 17.48 4.79
CA PHE A 75 -9.45 16.85 3.94
C PHE A 75 -10.11 15.99 2.87
N ALA A 76 -9.63 16.09 1.63
CA ALA A 76 -10.14 15.34 0.50
C ALA A 76 -9.18 14.20 0.13
N ASP A 77 -9.62 12.97 0.34
CA ASP A 77 -8.96 11.77 -0.18
C ASP A 77 -10.05 10.75 -0.53
N PHE A 78 -10.39 10.69 -1.81
CA PHE A 78 -11.53 9.91 -2.30
C PHE A 78 -11.19 8.40 -2.38
N ALA A 79 -10.05 8.08 -2.99
CA ALA A 79 -9.65 6.70 -3.29
C ALA A 79 -8.25 6.34 -2.74
N GLY A 80 -7.73 7.11 -1.78
CA GLY A 80 -6.53 6.72 -1.02
C GLY A 80 -5.22 7.22 -1.62
N SER A 81 -5.24 8.36 -2.32
CA SER A 81 -4.01 9.02 -2.77
C SER A 81 -3.06 9.26 -1.59
N THR A 82 -3.59 9.60 -0.42
CA THR A 82 -2.80 9.70 0.81
C THR A 82 -2.82 8.41 1.59
N LEU A 83 -4.02 7.94 1.98
CA LEU A 83 -4.16 6.83 2.93
C LEU A 83 -3.58 5.49 2.44
N VAL A 84 -3.45 5.31 1.13
CA VAL A 84 -2.96 4.07 0.52
C VAL A 84 -1.62 4.33 -0.15
N HIS A 85 -1.55 5.27 -1.09
CA HIS A 85 -0.33 5.48 -1.87
C HIS A 85 0.76 6.23 -1.09
N ALA A 86 0.43 7.34 -0.42
CA ALA A 86 1.43 8.08 0.35
C ALA A 86 1.86 7.31 1.61
N VAL A 87 0.93 6.68 2.33
CA VAL A 87 1.24 5.84 3.50
C VAL A 87 2.08 4.63 3.09
N GLY A 88 1.68 3.91 2.03
CA GLY A 88 2.46 2.80 1.48
C GLY A 88 3.83 3.26 0.98
N GLY A 89 3.91 4.42 0.34
CA GLY A 89 5.15 5.06 -0.10
C GLY A 89 6.07 5.45 1.05
N ALA A 90 5.54 5.96 2.15
CA ALA A 90 6.30 6.26 3.37
C ALA A 90 6.84 4.98 4.02
N GLY A 91 6.02 3.92 4.07
CA GLY A 91 6.47 2.59 4.50
C GLY A 91 7.57 2.01 3.59
N ALA A 92 7.42 2.17 2.28
CA ALA A 92 8.41 1.78 1.28
C ALA A 92 9.74 2.53 1.44
N LEU A 93 9.68 3.84 1.67
CA LEU A 93 10.85 4.67 1.94
C LEU A 93 11.55 4.25 3.23
N ALA A 94 10.80 4.07 4.33
CA ALA A 94 11.35 3.61 5.60
C ALA A 94 12.04 2.24 5.44
N GLY A 95 11.38 1.29 4.76
CA GLY A 95 11.96 -0.01 4.46
C GLY A 95 13.22 0.07 3.59
N ALA A 96 13.22 0.94 2.58
CA ALA A 96 14.38 1.16 1.73
C ALA A 96 15.57 1.79 2.48
N LEU A 97 15.31 2.73 3.40
CA LEU A 97 16.34 3.35 4.24
C LEU A 97 16.96 2.34 5.22
N ILE A 98 16.14 1.49 5.85
CA ILE A 98 16.61 0.47 6.80
C ILE A 98 17.40 -0.63 6.09
N LEU A 99 16.93 -1.11 4.95
CA LEU A 99 17.60 -2.17 4.20
C LEU A 99 18.84 -1.67 3.44
N GLY A 100 18.88 -0.38 3.13
CA GLY A 100 19.89 0.20 2.26
C GLY A 100 19.71 -0.17 0.78
N PRO A 101 20.68 0.20 -0.07
CA PRO A 101 20.63 -0.04 -1.51
C PRO A 101 20.79 -1.52 -1.88
N ARG A 102 20.32 -1.90 -3.06
CA ARG A 102 20.63 -3.21 -3.65
C ARG A 102 22.14 -3.34 -3.88
N ILE A 103 22.67 -4.54 -3.70
CA ILE A 103 24.07 -4.85 -3.98
C ILE A 103 24.38 -4.49 -5.44
N GLY A 104 25.48 -3.78 -5.66
CA GLY A 104 25.90 -3.34 -6.99
C GLY A 104 25.10 -2.17 -7.56
N LYS A 105 24.15 -1.57 -6.82
CA LYS A 105 23.42 -0.37 -7.30
C LYS A 105 24.31 0.87 -7.37
N PHE A 106 25.24 1.00 -6.43
CA PHE A 106 26.15 2.14 -6.31
C PHE A 106 27.59 1.64 -6.24
N GLY A 107 28.46 2.19 -7.08
CA GLY A 107 29.89 1.95 -7.08
C GLY A 107 30.60 2.61 -5.89
N LYS A 108 31.86 2.24 -5.63
CA LYS A 108 32.67 2.84 -4.55
C LYS A 108 32.91 4.34 -4.71
N ASP A 109 32.84 4.82 -5.95
CA ASP A 109 32.95 6.22 -6.37
C ASP A 109 31.59 6.95 -6.42
N GLY A 110 30.51 6.29 -5.99
CA GLY A 110 29.15 6.83 -6.03
C GLY A 110 28.47 6.73 -7.40
N THR A 111 29.11 6.11 -8.39
CA THR A 111 28.48 5.90 -9.70
C THR A 111 27.21 5.06 -9.59
N VAL A 112 26.17 5.44 -10.34
CA VAL A 112 24.90 4.74 -10.34
C VAL A 112 24.91 3.66 -11.41
N HIS A 113 24.81 2.40 -10.98
CA HIS A 113 24.66 1.29 -11.90
C HIS A 113 23.16 0.97 -12.10
N PRO A 114 22.66 0.91 -13.36
CA PRO A 114 21.30 0.49 -13.62
C PRO A 114 21.13 -1.00 -13.31
N ILE A 115 19.99 -1.35 -12.70
CA ILE A 115 19.58 -2.75 -12.52
C ILE A 115 18.36 -2.93 -13.45
N PRO A 116 18.55 -3.49 -14.65
CA PRO A 116 17.48 -3.60 -15.63
C PRO A 116 16.36 -4.53 -15.14
N GLY A 117 15.16 -4.31 -15.65
CA GLY A 117 14.03 -5.20 -15.42
C GLY A 117 14.28 -6.58 -16.06
N HIS A 118 13.81 -7.63 -15.40
CA HIS A 118 14.01 -9.01 -15.88
C HIS A 118 13.07 -9.39 -17.04
N SER A 119 11.93 -8.70 -17.20
CA SER A 119 10.96 -8.96 -18.27
C SER A 119 10.05 -7.74 -18.51
N MET A 120 10.20 -7.10 -19.68
CA MET A 120 9.33 -6.01 -20.11
C MET A 120 7.89 -6.47 -20.42
N PRO A 121 7.65 -7.64 -21.04
CA PRO A 121 6.29 -8.16 -21.21
C PRO A 121 5.57 -8.36 -19.88
N LEU A 122 6.24 -8.92 -18.86
CA LEU A 122 5.61 -9.14 -17.55
C LEU A 122 5.31 -7.82 -16.84
N ALA A 123 6.22 -6.85 -16.91
CA ALA A 123 5.97 -5.50 -16.39
C ALA A 123 4.76 -4.84 -17.07
N THR A 124 4.62 -5.02 -18.39
CA THR A 124 3.49 -4.49 -19.17
C THR A 124 2.17 -5.13 -18.76
N ILE A 125 2.13 -6.46 -18.59
CA ILE A 125 0.96 -7.17 -18.06
C ILE A 125 0.58 -6.63 -16.68
N GLY A 126 1.57 -6.46 -15.78
CA GLY A 126 1.35 -5.89 -14.45
C GLY A 126 0.73 -4.49 -14.51
N VAL A 127 1.20 -3.62 -15.40
CA VAL A 127 0.63 -2.28 -15.60
C VAL A 127 -0.82 -2.34 -16.08
N PHE A 128 -1.15 -3.23 -17.02
CA PHE A 128 -2.54 -3.39 -17.47
C PHE A 128 -3.45 -3.91 -16.37
N LEU A 129 -2.99 -4.85 -15.53
CA LEU A 129 -3.75 -5.34 -14.39
C LEU A 129 -3.97 -4.25 -13.34
N LEU A 130 -2.94 -3.45 -13.02
CA LEU A 130 -3.06 -2.33 -12.10
C LEU A 130 -4.02 -1.26 -12.65
N TRP A 131 -3.89 -0.92 -13.92
CA TRP A 131 -4.76 0.08 -14.55
C TRP A 131 -6.22 -0.38 -14.59
N PHE A 132 -6.47 -1.64 -14.98
CA PHE A 132 -7.82 -2.20 -14.96
C PHE A 132 -8.39 -2.27 -13.55
N GLY A 133 -7.60 -2.73 -12.58
CA GLY A 133 -8.01 -2.78 -11.17
C GLY A 133 -8.31 -1.41 -10.58
N TRP A 134 -7.74 -0.33 -11.13
CA TRP A 134 -7.98 1.05 -10.69
C TRP A 134 -9.36 1.61 -11.05
N PHE A 135 -10.14 0.91 -11.88
CA PHE A 135 -11.54 1.27 -12.16
C PHE A 135 -12.51 0.81 -11.06
N GLY A 136 -12.10 -0.13 -10.20
CA GLY A 136 -12.90 -0.60 -9.07
C GLY A 136 -12.86 0.36 -7.90
#